data_AF-A0A9D2EDB3-F1
#
_entry.id   AF-A0A9D2EDB3-F1
#
_cell.length_a   1.000
_cell.length_b   1.000
_cell.length_c   1.000
_cell.angle_alpha   90.00
_cell.angle_beta   90.00
_cell.angle_gamma   90.00
#
_symmetry.space_group_name_H-M   'P 1'
#
loop_
_entity.id
_entity.type
_entity.pdbx_description
1 polymer ?
#
loop_
_entity_poly.entity_id
_entity_poly.type
_entity_poly.pdbx_seq_one_letter_code
_entity_poly.pdbx_strand_id
1 'polypeptide(L)'
;MRKTLAAAGGAIALTALLAGCSAGSVSADEAATLAEDQLEEQVGQRPDVTCPEDLPAEEGATIECELTAEGMEETYGVTLTVTSVDGNNVNFDIQVAEEPMS
;
A
#
# COMPACT_ATOMS: atom_id res chain seq x y z
N MET A 1 -1.37 -25.93 19.45
CA MET A 1 -2.77 -25.44 19.38
C MET A 1 -2.74 -23.91 19.44
N ARG A 2 -2.75 -23.26 18.28
CA ARG A 2 -3.01 -21.82 18.16
C ARG A 2 -4.14 -21.69 17.14
N LYS A 3 -5.30 -21.28 17.65
CA LYS A 3 -6.56 -21.05 16.96
C LYS A 3 -6.51 -19.64 16.37
N THR A 4 -6.61 -19.52 15.05
CA THR A 4 -7.06 -18.31 14.35
C THR A 4 -7.72 -18.81 13.05
N LEU A 5 -8.99 -19.18 13.12
CA LEU A 5 -10.13 -18.36 12.67
C LEU A 5 -10.01 -17.99 11.19
N ALA A 6 -10.68 -18.80 10.36
CA ALA A 6 -11.13 -18.41 9.04
C ALA A 6 -12.21 -17.32 9.19
N ALA A 7 -12.05 -16.22 8.47
CA ALA A 7 -13.10 -15.27 8.15
C ALA A 7 -13.10 -15.08 6.63
N ALA A 8 -14.25 -15.31 6.01
CA ALA A 8 -14.52 -15.05 4.62
C ALA A 8 -14.65 -13.53 4.40
N GLY A 9 -13.96 -13.01 3.39
CA GLY A 9 -13.86 -11.60 3.03
C GLY A 9 -12.51 -11.41 2.34
N GLY A 10 -12.50 -11.47 1.02
CA GLY A 10 -11.27 -11.57 0.24
C GLY A 10 -10.56 -10.23 0.10
N ALA A 11 -9.81 -9.82 1.13
CA ALA A 11 -8.79 -8.80 0.99
C ALA A 11 -7.54 -9.45 0.37
N ILE A 12 -7.16 -9.02 -0.84
CA ILE A 12 -5.90 -9.42 -1.45
C ILE A 12 -4.82 -8.62 -0.72
N ALA A 13 -4.19 -9.23 0.29
CA ALA A 13 -3.02 -8.66 0.94
C ALA A 13 -1.79 -9.07 0.13
N LEU A 14 -1.08 -8.09 -0.42
CA LEU A 14 0.15 -8.35 -1.19
C LEU A 14 1.31 -7.68 -0.49
N THR A 15 2.26 -8.52 -0.16
CA THR A 15 3.57 -8.15 0.35
C THR A 15 4.37 -7.50 -0.77
N ALA A 16 4.55 -6.18 -0.72
CA ALA A 16 5.34 -5.41 -1.66
C ALA A 16 6.83 -5.39 -1.28
N LEU A 17 7.67 -5.33 -2.31
CA LEU A 17 9.14 -5.40 -2.29
C LEU A 17 9.82 -4.13 -1.72
N LEU A 18 11.06 -4.34 -1.30
CA LEU A 18 11.96 -3.45 -0.57
C LEU A 18 12.07 -2.01 -1.14
N ALA A 19 11.63 -1.01 -0.36
CA ALA A 19 11.93 0.41 -0.60
C ALA A 19 13.22 0.84 0.14
N GLY A 20 14.06 1.68 -0.48
CA GLY A 20 15.34 2.12 0.08
C GLY A 20 15.23 3.47 0.78
N CYS A 21 15.08 3.50 2.12
CA CYS A 21 14.90 4.76 2.86
C CYS A 21 16.20 5.57 3.04
N SER A 22 16.14 6.89 2.82
CA SER A 22 17.27 7.81 3.08
C SER A 22 17.22 8.53 4.45
N ALA A 23 16.11 8.45 5.18
CA ALA A 23 15.94 9.18 6.46
C ALA A 23 14.98 8.53 7.49
N GLY A 24 14.74 7.22 7.41
CA GLY A 24 13.81 6.52 8.33
C GLY A 24 12.33 6.62 7.92
N SER A 25 12.05 7.05 6.69
CA SER A 25 10.76 6.99 6.02
C SER A 25 10.94 6.75 4.53
N VAL A 26 9.92 6.20 3.89
CA VAL A 26 9.74 6.20 2.43
C VAL A 26 9.01 7.49 2.09
N SER A 27 9.47 8.26 1.10
CA SER A 27 8.78 9.51 0.75
C SER A 27 7.39 9.23 0.18
N ALA A 28 6.48 10.19 0.30
CA ALA A 28 5.13 10.09 -0.26
C ALA A 28 5.13 9.71 -1.75
N ASP A 29 6.00 10.34 -2.55
CA ASP A 29 6.13 10.06 -3.99
C ASP A 29 6.66 8.64 -4.26
N GLU A 30 7.60 8.15 -3.45
CA GLU A 30 8.15 6.80 -3.60
C GLU A 30 7.12 5.75 -3.18
N ALA A 31 6.41 5.98 -2.07
CA ALA A 31 5.34 5.11 -1.60
C ALA A 31 4.20 5.02 -2.63
N ALA A 32 3.81 6.15 -3.23
CA ALA A 32 2.85 6.19 -4.33
C ALA A 32 3.34 5.39 -5.54
N THR A 33 4.56 5.65 -6.02
CA THR A 33 5.13 4.96 -7.18
C THR A 33 5.17 3.44 -6.97
N LEU A 34 5.62 2.99 -5.80
CA LEU A 34 5.67 1.56 -5.48
C LEU A 34 4.27 0.95 -5.42
N ALA A 35 3.27 1.69 -4.93
CA ALA A 35 1.90 1.23 -4.92
C ALA A 35 1.31 1.10 -6.33
N GLU A 36 1.55 2.09 -7.21
CA GLU A 36 1.14 2.04 -8.62
C GLU A 36 1.75 0.84 -9.33
N ASP A 37 3.06 0.65 -9.20
CA ASP A 37 3.80 -0.43 -9.85
C ASP A 37 3.31 -1.80 -9.33
N GLN A 38 3.11 -1.93 -8.01
CA GLN A 38 2.64 -3.18 -7.43
C GLN A 38 1.20 -3.51 -7.83
N LEU A 39 0.34 -2.50 -7.98
CA LEU A 39 -1.03 -2.70 -8.46
C LEU A 39 -1.04 -3.05 -9.96
N GLU A 40 -0.20 -2.40 -10.78
CA GLU A 40 -0.02 -2.75 -12.19
C GLU A 40 0.37 -4.23 -12.36
N GLU A 41 1.35 -4.70 -11.59
CA GLU A 41 1.80 -6.10 -11.64
C GLU A 41 0.69 -7.11 -11.34
N GLN A 42 -0.27 -6.73 -10.50
CA GLN A 42 -1.33 -7.63 -10.05
C GLN A 42 -2.56 -7.64 -10.93
N VAL A 43 -3.03 -6.46 -11.32
CA VAL A 43 -4.30 -6.30 -12.04
C VAL A 43 -4.10 -5.98 -13.52
N GLY A 44 -2.85 -5.75 -13.94
CA GLY A 44 -2.47 -5.48 -15.33
C GLY A 44 -2.75 -4.06 -15.81
N GLN A 45 -3.14 -3.17 -14.90
CA GLN A 45 -3.40 -1.76 -15.17
C GLN A 45 -2.74 -0.92 -14.07
N ARG A 46 -1.89 0.03 -14.47
CA ARG A 46 -1.28 1.00 -13.56
C ARG A 46 -2.32 2.08 -13.23
N PRO A 47 -2.70 2.25 -11.95
CA PRO A 47 -3.47 3.40 -11.50
C PRO A 47 -2.56 4.61 -11.23
N ASP A 48 -3.17 5.75 -10.91
CA ASP A 48 -2.51 6.90 -10.29
C ASP A 48 -2.77 6.84 -8.78
N VAL A 49 -1.71 6.81 -7.97
CA VAL A 49 -1.80 6.81 -6.49
C VAL A 49 -1.19 8.10 -5.95
N THR A 50 -1.87 8.75 -5.02
CA THR A 50 -1.37 9.95 -4.32
C THR A 50 -1.34 9.70 -2.82
N CYS A 51 -0.16 9.78 -2.22
CA CYS A 51 0.00 9.70 -0.77
C CYS A 51 0.19 11.10 -0.17
N PRO A 52 -0.56 11.48 0.88
CA PRO A 52 -0.49 12.82 1.47
C PRO A 52 0.73 13.01 2.39
N GLU A 53 1.35 11.93 2.82
CA GLU A 53 2.45 11.92 3.78
C GLU A 53 3.46 10.80 3.49
N ASP A 54 4.67 10.95 4.05
CA ASP A 54 5.71 9.95 3.98
C ASP A 54 5.34 8.72 4.83
N LEU A 55 5.61 7.52 4.32
CA LEU A 55 5.41 6.28 5.07
C LEU A 55 6.56 6.09 6.08
N PRO A 56 6.31 6.11 7.41
CA PRO A 56 7.36 5.90 8.39
C PRO A 56 7.95 4.50 8.26
N ALA A 57 9.28 4.38 8.32
CA ALA A 57 9.97 3.08 8.30
C ALA A 57 9.94 2.43 9.70
N GLU A 58 8.73 2.12 10.17
CA GLU A 58 8.46 1.51 11.46
C GLU A 58 7.43 0.39 11.29
N GLU A 59 7.69 -0.80 11.82
CA GLU A 59 6.75 -1.92 11.75
C GLU A 59 5.37 -1.55 12.32
N GLY A 60 4.32 -1.74 11.53
CA GLY A 60 2.95 -1.37 11.87
C GLY A 60 2.58 0.08 11.53
N ALA A 61 3.51 0.91 11.06
CA ALA A 61 3.18 2.24 10.56
C ALA A 61 2.25 2.14 9.35
N THR A 62 1.29 3.05 9.27
CA THR A 62 0.24 3.03 8.26
C THR A 62 0.01 4.44 7.72
N ILE A 63 -0.20 4.56 6.41
CA ILE A 63 -0.70 5.79 5.76
C ILE A 63 -1.89 5.46 4.86
N GLU A 64 -2.74 6.45 4.62
CA GLU A 64 -3.85 6.37 3.66
C GLU A 64 -3.54 7.23 2.44
N CYS A 65 -3.46 6.59 1.28
CA CYS A 65 -3.29 7.20 -0.03
C CYS A 65 -4.62 7.16 -0.81
N GLU A 66 -4.69 7.92 -1.89
CA GLU A 66 -5.84 7.96 -2.80
C GLU A 66 -5.46 7.31 -4.13
N LEU A 67 -6.36 6.51 -4.69
CA LEU A 67 -6.20 5.84 -5.98
C LEU A 67 -7.24 6.34 -6.96
N THR A 68 -6.77 6.70 -8.14
CA THR A 68 -7.58 7.02 -9.32
C THR A 68 -7.04 6.29 -10.54
N ALA A 69 -7.81 6.20 -11.62
CA ALA A 69 -7.34 5.64 -12.90
C ALA A 69 -8.22 6.16 -14.03
N GLU A 70 -7.68 6.15 -15.25
CA GLU A 70 -8.43 6.57 -16.43
C GLU A 70 -9.72 5.75 -16.60
N GLY A 71 -10.86 6.43 -16.69
CA GLY A 71 -12.17 5.81 -16.84
C GLY A 71 -12.84 5.39 -15.54
N MET A 72 -12.22 5.63 -14.38
CA MET A 72 -12.87 5.50 -13.07
C MET A 72 -13.44 6.86 -12.65
N GLU A 73 -14.74 6.89 -12.34
CA GLU A 73 -15.41 8.10 -11.81
C GLU A 73 -15.19 8.25 -10.30
N GLU A 74 -14.81 7.16 -9.63
CA GLU A 74 -14.69 7.06 -8.19
C GLU A 74 -13.22 7.00 -7.75
N THR A 75 -12.92 7.64 -6.62
CA THR A 75 -11.62 7.55 -5.94
C THR A 75 -11.71 6.48 -4.85
N TYR A 76 -10.69 5.63 -4.77
CA TYR A 76 -10.59 4.60 -3.74
C TYR A 76 -9.47 4.93 -2.76
N GLY A 77 -9.68 4.64 -1.48
CA GLY A 77 -8.61 4.70 -0.49
C GLY A 77 -7.62 3.55 -0.67
N VAL A 78 -6.34 3.80 -0.41
CA VAL A 78 -5.28 2.79 -0.39
C VAL A 78 -4.52 2.89 0.91
N THR A 79 -4.61 1.85 1.72
CA THR A 79 -3.87 1.73 2.98
C THR A 79 -2.52 1.06 2.71
N LEU A 80 -1.43 1.75 3.01
CA LEU A 80 -0.09 1.16 3.04
C LEU A 80 0.30 0.86 4.48
N THR A 81 0.72 -0.37 4.78
CA THR A 81 1.10 -0.80 6.13
C THR A 81 2.49 -1.41 6.12
N VAL A 82 3.43 -0.85 6.88
CA VAL A 82 4.77 -1.46 7.03
C VAL A 82 4.66 -2.78 7.79
N THR A 83 5.15 -3.86 7.19
CA THR A 83 5.13 -5.20 7.78
C THR A 83 6.45 -5.58 8.43
N SER A 84 7.57 -5.00 7.98
CA SER A 84 8.90 -5.21 8.57
C SER A 84 9.92 -4.20 8.04
N VAL A 85 10.99 -4.00 8.82
CA VAL A 85 12.12 -3.13 8.44
C VAL A 85 13.42 -3.92 8.58
N ASP A 86 14.10 -4.13 7.45
CA ASP A 86 15.34 -4.91 7.34
C ASP A 86 16.51 -3.99 6.93
N GLY A 87 17.13 -3.37 7.94
CA GLY A 87 18.21 -2.40 7.73
C GLY A 87 17.67 -1.12 7.10
N ASN A 88 17.96 -0.91 5.81
CA ASN A 88 17.45 0.24 5.03
C ASN A 88 16.26 -0.13 4.14
N ASN A 89 15.80 -1.37 4.22
CA ASN A 89 14.72 -1.87 3.40
C ASN A 89 13.42 -1.90 4.22
N VAL A 90 12.35 -1.36 3.65
CA VAL A 90 11.01 -1.40 4.24
C VAL A 90 10.15 -2.32 3.40
N ASN A 91 9.53 -3.31 4.06
CA ASN A 91 8.50 -4.13 3.45
C ASN A 91 7.14 -3.62 3.92
N PHE A 92 6.16 -3.55 3.03
CA PHE A 92 4.83 -3.07 3.34
C PHE A 92 3.77 -3.82 2.55
N ASP A 93 2.56 -3.84 3.08
CA ASP A 93 1.37 -4.35 2.42
C ASP A 93 0.55 -3.20 1.85
N ILE A 94 -0.16 -3.49 0.76
CA ILE A 94 -1.08 -2.56 0.09
C ILE A 94 -2.49 -3.11 0.18
N GLN A 95 -3.43 -2.27 0.59
CA GLN A 95 -4.85 -2.61 0.65
C GLN A 95 -5.69 -1.50 0.00
N VAL A 96 -6.42 -1.84 -1.06
CA VAL A 96 -7.40 -0.93 -1.67
C VAL A 96 -8.74 -1.09 -0.95
N ALA A 97 -9.40 0.02 -0.62
CA ALA A 97 -10.70 0.02 0.01
C ALA A 97 -11.75 -0.67 -0.88
N GLU A 98 -12.71 -1.38 -0.27
CA GLU A 98 -13.79 -2.04 -1.00
C GLU A 98 -14.84 -1.04 -1.52
N GLU A 99 -14.99 0.09 -0.83
CA GLU A 99 -15.92 1.16 -1.17
C GLU A 99 -15.17 2.42 -1.62
N PRO A 100 -15.70 3.14 -2.61
CA PRO A 100 -15.17 4.43 -3.02
C PRO A 100 -15.37 5.49 -1.93
N MET A 101 -14.57 6.55 -1.97
CA MET A 101 -14.57 7.59 -0.95
C MET A 101 -15.78 8.54 -1.03
N SER A 102 -16.58 8.49 -2.10
CA SER A 102 -17.74 9.37 -2.32
C SER A 102 -18.78 8.77 -3.25
#